data_AF-A0A3M8H8K3-F1
#
_entry.id   AF-A0A3M8H8K3-F1
#
_cell.length_a   1.000
_cell.length_b   1.000
_cell.length_c   1.000
_cell.angle_alpha   90.00
_cell.angle_beta   90.00
_cell.angle_gamma   90.00
#
_symmetry.space_group_name_H-M   'P 1'
#
loop_
_entity.id
_entity.type
_entity.pdbx_description
1 polymer ?
#
loop_
_entity_poly.entity_id
_entity_poly.type
_entity_poly.pdbx_seq_one_letter_code
_entity_poly.pdbx_strand_id
1 'polypeptide(L)'
;MVKRYNRQRQQNNVRTLENDYVRSSDSKAQYKKRQKVLFRRRMVVFGLLATVTLVFLVSSYITQHHRLEEKQQQKEEIVAKLDTVKELQDMLKLQIAKLEDDEYIAKLARKEYFLSDDGEIIFTIPNEDKDDGEKADGNNK
;
A
#
# COMPACT_ATOMS: atom_id res chain seq x y z
N MET A 1 -40.22 -7.47 -37.31
CA MET A 1 -40.83 -6.49 -38.23
C MET A 1 -39.96 -5.22 -38.21
N VAL A 2 -39.15 -4.95 -39.24
CA VAL A 2 -38.18 -3.84 -39.23
C VAL A 2 -38.65 -2.74 -40.18
N LYS A 3 -39.09 -1.60 -39.65
CA LYS A 3 -39.52 -0.45 -40.46
C LYS A 3 -38.29 0.25 -41.06
N ARG A 4 -38.09 0.09 -42.37
CA ARG A 4 -37.10 0.86 -43.14
C ARG A 4 -37.75 2.18 -43.57
N TYR A 5 -37.32 3.30 -42.98
CA TYR A 5 -37.73 4.63 -43.41
C TYR A 5 -37.04 5.00 -44.72
N ASN A 6 -37.80 5.02 -45.80
CA ASN A 6 -37.33 5.42 -47.12
C ASN A 6 -37.42 6.96 -47.23
N ARG A 7 -36.30 7.66 -47.04
CA ARG A 7 -36.23 9.13 -47.14
C ARG A 7 -36.19 9.53 -48.61
N GLN A 8 -37.34 9.87 -49.18
CA GLN A 8 -37.44 10.45 -50.52
C GLN A 8 -36.60 11.73 -50.60
N ARG A 9 -35.64 11.76 -51.52
CA ARG A 9 -34.88 12.96 -51.88
C ARG A 9 -35.82 13.91 -52.64
N GLN A 10 -36.27 14.95 -51.96
CA GLN A 10 -36.87 16.13 -52.58
C GLN A 10 -35.88 16.69 -53.60
N GLN A 11 -36.16 16.54 -54.89
CA GLN A 11 -35.39 17.17 -55.94
C GLN A 11 -35.91 18.60 -56.08
N ASN A 12 -35.18 19.55 -55.50
CA ASN A 12 -35.49 20.97 -55.65
C ASN A 12 -35.21 21.37 -57.10
N ASN A 13 -36.26 21.57 -57.90
CA ASN A 13 -36.17 21.98 -59.31
C ASN A 13 -35.95 23.51 -59.44
N VAL A 14 -34.99 24.05 -58.70
CA VAL A 14 -34.63 25.48 -58.75
C VAL A 14 -33.24 25.58 -59.34
N ARG A 15 -33.14 26.17 -60.55
CA ARG A 15 -31.85 26.44 -61.19
C ARG A 15 -31.17 27.61 -60.50
N THR A 16 -29.89 27.43 -60.15
CA THR A 16 -29.06 28.52 -59.65
C THR A 16 -28.87 29.57 -60.75
N LEU A 17 -28.96 30.84 -60.39
CA LEU A 17 -28.69 31.95 -61.31
C LEU A 17 -27.22 31.90 -61.74
N GLU A 18 -26.98 31.69 -63.04
CA GLU A 18 -25.63 31.76 -63.63
C GLU A 18 -25.22 33.22 -63.81
N ASN A 19 -24.55 33.77 -62.79
CA ASN A 19 -23.99 35.11 -62.85
C ASN A 19 -22.59 35.13 -62.21
N ASP A 20 -21.69 35.94 -62.75
CA ASP A 20 -20.32 36.14 -62.29
C ASP A 20 -20.24 36.54 -60.81
N TYR A 21 -21.22 37.32 -60.32
CA TYR A 21 -21.30 37.67 -58.90
C TYR A 21 -21.49 36.42 -58.02
N VAL A 22 -22.45 35.56 -58.37
CA VAL A 22 -22.76 34.31 -57.66
C VAL A 22 -21.57 33.36 -57.71
N ARG A 23 -20.89 33.26 -58.86
CA ARG A 23 -19.68 32.44 -59.02
C ARG A 23 -18.53 32.92 -58.13
N SER A 24 -18.37 34.25 -57.98
CA SER A 24 -17.33 34.84 -57.14
C SER A 24 -17.61 34.68 -55.64
N SER A 25 -18.88 34.71 -55.22
CA SER A 25 -19.28 34.52 -53.82
C SER A 25 -19.21 33.04 -53.43
N ASP A 26 -19.66 32.14 -54.30
CA ASP A 26 -19.59 30.69 -54.11
C ASP A 26 -18.13 30.21 -54.03
N SER A 27 -17.25 30.66 -54.93
CA SER A 27 -15.82 30.29 -54.88
C SER A 27 -15.15 30.69 -53.56
N LYS A 28 -15.43 31.90 -53.04
CA LYS A 28 -14.99 32.34 -51.70
C LYS A 28 -15.56 31.48 -50.58
N ALA A 29 -16.85 31.12 -50.66
CA ALA A 29 -17.48 30.24 -49.68
C ALA A 29 -16.88 28.83 -49.69
N GLN A 30 -16.60 28.27 -50.88
CA GLN A 30 -15.96 26.96 -51.02
C GLN A 30 -14.51 26.96 -50.53
N TYR A 31 -13.76 28.03 -50.76
CA TYR A 31 -12.41 28.19 -50.22
C TYR A 31 -12.40 28.17 -48.68
N LYS A 32 -13.29 28.96 -48.05
CA LYS A 32 -13.46 28.96 -46.59
C LYS A 32 -13.90 27.59 -46.05
N LYS A 33 -14.79 26.87 -46.75
CA LYS A 33 -15.19 25.51 -46.37
C LYS A 33 -14.00 24.54 -46.41
N ARG A 34 -13.19 24.57 -47.48
CA ARG A 34 -11.98 23.74 -47.61
C ARG A 34 -10.99 24.02 -46.47
N GLN A 35 -10.73 25.29 -46.16
CA GLN A 35 -9.87 25.65 -45.03
C GLN A 35 -10.39 25.11 -43.69
N LYS A 36 -11.70 25.23 -43.42
CA LYS A 36 -12.31 24.68 -42.19
C LYS A 36 -12.24 23.17 -42.10
N VAL A 37 -12.31 22.44 -43.23
CA VAL A 37 -12.17 20.98 -43.26
C VAL A 37 -10.73 20.58 -42.96
N LEU A 38 -9.75 21.25 -43.57
CA LEU A 38 -8.33 21.01 -43.31
C LEU A 38 -7.96 21.29 -41.85
N PHE A 39 -8.47 22.41 -41.31
CA PHE A 39 -8.27 22.76 -39.90
C PHE A 39 -8.90 21.73 -38.95
N ARG A 40 -10.14 21.31 -39.21
CA ARG A 40 -10.78 20.23 -38.42
C ARG A 40 -10.02 18.92 -38.51
N ARG A 41 -9.51 18.55 -39.68
CA ARG A 41 -8.71 17.33 -39.85
C ARG A 41 -7.42 17.38 -39.02
N ARG A 42 -6.74 18.53 -38.97
CA ARG A 42 -5.57 18.74 -38.10
C ARG A 42 -5.95 18.67 -36.62
N MET A 43 -7.04 19.33 -36.23
CA MET A 43 -7.55 19.30 -34.85
C MET A 43 -7.90 17.89 -34.38
N VAL A 44 -8.47 17.04 -35.23
CA VAL A 44 -8.76 15.63 -34.88
C VAL A 44 -7.47 14.85 -34.62
N VAL A 45 -6.42 15.06 -35.42
CA VAL A 45 -5.12 14.41 -35.19
C VAL A 45 -4.49 14.87 -33.89
N PHE A 46 -4.47 16.18 -33.61
CA PHE A 46 -3.97 16.71 -32.35
C PHE A 46 -4.82 16.27 -31.15
N GLY A 47 -6.14 16.18 -31.31
CA GLY A 47 -7.05 15.67 -30.28
C GLY A 47 -6.77 14.21 -29.96
N LEU A 48 -6.58 13.36 -30.98
CA LEU A 48 -6.16 11.97 -30.79
C LEU A 48 -4.84 11.90 -30.03
N LEU A 49 -3.83 12.67 -30.46
CA LEU A 49 -2.53 12.68 -29.81
C LEU A 49 -2.63 13.13 -28.34
N ALA A 50 -3.42 14.17 -28.06
CA ALA A 50 -3.68 14.67 -26.71
C ALA A 50 -4.42 13.66 -25.83
N THR A 51 -5.37 12.89 -26.39
CA THR A 51 -6.05 11.84 -25.63
C THR A 51 -5.11 10.70 -25.25
N VAL A 52 -4.22 10.28 -26.16
CA VAL A 52 -3.21 9.25 -25.86
C VAL A 52 -2.26 9.73 -24.77
N THR A 53 -1.75 10.96 -24.85
CA THR A 53 -0.86 11.50 -23.82
C THR A 53 -1.58 11.65 -22.48
N LEU A 54 -2.85 12.07 -22.47
CA LEU A 54 -3.65 12.18 -21.25
C LEU A 54 -3.84 10.81 -20.59
N VAL A 55 -4.21 9.77 -21.35
CA VAL A 55 -4.37 8.41 -20.83
C VAL A 55 -3.05 7.89 -20.25
N PHE A 56 -1.93 8.13 -20.93
CA PHE A 56 -0.61 7.76 -20.45
C PHE A 56 -0.26 8.45 -19.11
N LEU A 57 -0.51 9.76 -19.02
CA LEU A 57 -0.26 10.53 -17.79
C LEU A 57 -1.14 10.05 -16.63
N VAL A 58 -2.44 9.85 -16.86
CA VAL A 58 -3.38 9.36 -15.84
C VAL A 58 -2.97 7.96 -15.35
N SER A 59 -2.62 7.06 -16.26
CA SER A 59 -2.20 5.69 -15.92
C SER A 59 -0.90 5.70 -15.09
N SER A 60 0.06 6.55 -15.47
CA SER A 60 1.32 6.73 -14.74
C SER A 60 1.08 7.34 -13.36
N TYR A 61 0.17 8.30 -13.25
CA TYR A 61 -0.20 8.94 -11.99
C TYR A 61 -0.83 7.95 -11.01
N ILE A 62 -1.78 7.12 -11.46
CA ILE A 62 -2.41 6.07 -10.63
C ILE A 62 -1.36 5.06 -10.13
N THR A 63 -0.46 4.62 -11.02
CA THR A 63 0.60 3.65 -10.67
C THR A 63 1.56 4.22 -9.61
N GLN A 64 1.88 5.51 -9.70
CA GLN A 64 2.75 6.17 -8.72
C GLN A 64 2.08 6.29 -7.34
N HIS A 65 0.78 6.58 -7.30
CA HIS A 65 0.02 6.65 -6.04
C HIS A 65 -0.07 5.29 -5.35
N HIS A 66 -0.41 4.23 -6.07
CA HIS A 66 -0.42 2.88 -5.48
C HIS A 66 0.96 2.49 -4.94
N ARG A 67 2.03 2.83 -5.66
CA ARG A 67 3.41 2.58 -5.20
C ARG A 67 3.78 3.41 -3.96
N LEU A 68 3.17 4.58 -3.77
CA LEU A 68 3.40 5.43 -2.60
C LEU A 68 2.65 4.90 -1.37
N GLU A 69 1.40 4.50 -1.54
CA GLU A 69 0.60 3.87 -0.47
C GLU A 69 1.23 2.56 0.00
N GLU A 70 1.65 1.70 -0.94
CA GLU A 70 2.30 0.43 -0.61
C GLU A 70 3.62 0.65 0.13
N LYS A 71 4.42 1.64 -0.28
CA LYS A 71 5.66 2.01 0.43
C LYS A 71 5.39 2.58 1.81
N GLN A 72 4.30 3.32 2.00
CA GLN A 72 3.94 3.89 3.29
C GLN A 72 3.51 2.78 4.26
N GLN A 73 2.69 1.83 3.81
CA GLN A 73 2.30 0.66 4.60
C GLN A 73 3.52 -0.21 4.96
N GLN A 74 4.40 -0.49 3.99
CA GLN A 74 5.65 -1.23 4.26
C GLN A 74 6.53 -0.50 5.27
N LYS A 75 6.60 0.84 5.20
CA LYS A 75 7.36 1.64 6.16
C LYS A 75 6.79 1.51 7.58
N GLU A 76 5.47 1.62 7.73
CA GLU A 76 4.80 1.46 9.02
C GLU A 76 4.99 0.06 9.61
N GLU A 77 4.88 -0.98 8.78
CA GLU A 77 5.12 -2.36 9.21
C GLU A 77 6.58 -2.59 9.63
N ILE A 78 7.54 -2.04 8.87
CA ILE A 78 8.97 -2.13 9.20
C ILE A 78 9.27 -1.38 10.49
N VAL A 79 8.69 -0.18 10.70
CA VAL A 79 8.88 0.58 11.95
C VAL A 79 8.34 -0.19 13.14
N ALA A 80 7.14 -0.77 13.05
CA ALA A 80 6.57 -1.59 14.11
C ALA A 80 7.44 -2.83 14.42
N LYS A 81 7.96 -3.51 13.39
CA LYS A 81 8.92 -4.62 13.57
C LYS A 81 10.23 -4.16 14.20
N LEU A 82 10.70 -2.96 13.88
CA LEU A 82 11.93 -2.41 14.42
C LEU A 82 11.77 -2.09 15.91
N ASP A 83 10.64 -1.49 16.29
CA ASP A 83 10.34 -1.16 17.69
C ASP A 83 10.18 -2.43 18.54
N THR A 84 9.45 -3.43 18.05
CA THR A 84 9.33 -4.73 18.75
C THR A 84 10.69 -5.44 18.91
N VAL A 85 11.54 -5.42 17.88
CA VAL A 85 12.89 -6.02 17.98
C VAL A 85 13.78 -5.23 18.95
N LYS A 86 13.66 -3.91 19.00
CA LYS A 86 14.39 -3.08 19.99
C LYS A 86 13.95 -3.37 21.41
N GLU A 87 12.64 -3.46 21.66
CA GLU A 87 12.12 -3.82 22.99
C GLU A 87 12.62 -5.18 23.43
N LEU A 88 12.60 -6.18 22.53
CA LEU A 88 13.18 -7.49 22.79
C LEU A 88 14.68 -7.39 23.08
N GLN A 89 15.42 -6.62 22.28
CA GLN A 89 16.86 -6.44 22.49
C GLN A 89 17.16 -5.83 23.87
N ASP A 90 16.41 -4.81 24.28
CA ASP A 90 16.60 -4.15 25.57
C ASP A 90 16.19 -5.06 26.74
N MET A 91 15.10 -5.82 26.59
CA MET A 91 14.72 -6.85 27.56
C MET A 91 15.82 -7.92 27.70
N LEU A 92 16.35 -8.43 26.58
CA LEU A 92 17.40 -9.43 26.58
C LEU A 92 18.69 -8.88 27.20
N LYS A 93 19.06 -7.63 26.90
CA LYS A 93 20.20 -6.96 27.56
C LYS A 93 20.01 -6.84 29.07
N LEU A 94 18.81 -6.48 29.52
CA LEU A 94 18.49 -6.42 30.95
C LEU A 94 18.56 -7.81 31.60
N GLN A 95 18.12 -8.86 30.91
CA GLN A 95 18.26 -10.24 31.40
C GLN A 95 19.73 -10.65 31.48
N ILE A 96 20.53 -10.36 30.44
CA ILE A 96 21.98 -10.62 30.46
C ILE A 96 22.64 -9.90 31.62
N ALA A 97 22.35 -8.60 31.82
CA ALA A 97 22.90 -7.82 32.92
C ALA A 97 22.51 -8.38 34.29
N LYS A 98 21.28 -8.90 34.45
CA LYS A 98 20.87 -9.61 35.67
C LYS A 98 21.57 -10.95 35.84
N LEU A 99 21.81 -11.68 34.75
CA LEU A 99 22.52 -12.96 34.78
C LEU A 99 24.02 -12.77 35.08
N GLU A 100 24.60 -11.64 34.70
CA GLU A 100 26.02 -11.32 34.96
C GLU A 100 26.23 -10.70 36.36
N ASP A 101 25.16 -10.38 37.07
CA ASP A 101 25.21 -9.86 38.44
C ASP A 101 25.27 -11.03 39.44
N ASP A 102 26.47 -11.27 40.00
CA ASP A 102 26.73 -12.27 41.03
C ASP A 102 25.77 -12.14 42.24
N GLU A 103 25.32 -10.92 42.58
CA GLU A 103 24.39 -10.68 43.68
C GLU A 103 22.97 -11.20 43.34
N TYR A 104 22.56 -11.09 42.08
CA TYR A 104 21.31 -11.64 41.58
C TYR A 104 21.34 -13.18 41.52
N ILE A 105 22.45 -13.77 41.07
CA ILE A 105 22.65 -15.23 41.11
C ILE A 105 22.58 -15.74 42.55
N ALA A 106 23.26 -15.08 43.49
CA ALA A 106 23.25 -15.48 44.89
C ALA A 106 21.85 -15.35 45.52
N LYS A 107 21.05 -14.33 45.15
CA LYS A 107 19.64 -14.20 45.57
C LYS A 107 18.76 -15.30 44.98
N LEU A 108 18.96 -15.65 43.70
CA LEU A 108 18.22 -16.74 43.06
C LEU A 108 18.56 -18.10 43.69
N ALA A 109 19.84 -18.36 43.96
CA ALA A 109 20.29 -19.56 44.63
C ALA A 109 19.74 -19.67 46.07
N ARG A 110 19.71 -18.57 46.83
CA ARG A 110 19.03 -18.49 48.13
C ARG A 110 17.55 -18.82 48.05
N LYS A 111 16.85 -18.29 47.02
CA LYS A 111 15.39 -18.40 46.88
C LYS A 111 14.92 -19.75 46.33
N GLU A 112 15.53 -20.23 45.25
CA GLU A 112 15.07 -21.42 44.51
C GLU A 112 15.80 -22.69 44.95
N TYR A 113 17.03 -22.57 45.47
CA TYR A 113 17.88 -23.71 45.81
C TYR A 113 18.31 -23.74 47.28
N PHE A 114 17.75 -22.86 48.12
CA PHE A 114 18.06 -22.78 49.56
C PHE A 114 19.58 -22.73 49.85
N LEU A 115 20.35 -22.01 49.02
CA LEU A 115 21.78 -21.83 49.25
C LEU A 115 21.99 -20.73 50.30
N SER A 116 22.78 -20.97 51.35
CA SER A 116 23.12 -19.97 52.38
C SER A 116 24.64 -19.82 52.51
N ASP A 117 25.11 -18.61 52.84
CA ASP A 117 26.54 -18.34 53.02
C ASP A 117 27.04 -18.74 54.43
N ASP A 118 28.36 -18.77 54.62
CA ASP A 118 28.97 -19.20 55.89
C ASP A 118 28.53 -18.31 57.06
N GLY A 119 27.68 -18.87 57.94
CA GLY A 119 27.13 -18.20 59.11
C GLY A 119 25.65 -17.79 59.02
N GLU A 120 24.98 -18.05 57.89
CA GLU A 120 23.53 -17.82 57.72
C GLU A 120 22.70 -19.06 58.13
N ILE A 121 21.50 -18.87 58.71
CA ILE A 121 20.58 -19.94 59.11
C ILE A 121 19.32 -19.88 58.24
N ILE A 122 19.01 -20.97 57.52
CA ILE A 122 17.84 -21.07 56.65
C ILE A 122 16.60 -21.46 57.47
N PHE A 123 15.55 -20.64 57.40
CA PHE A 123 14.24 -20.95 57.96
C PHE A 123 13.28 -21.35 56.83
N THR A 124 12.96 -22.64 56.73
CA THR A 124 11.88 -23.12 55.86
C THR A 124 10.55 -22.90 56.56
N ILE A 125 9.80 -21.88 56.16
CA ILE A 125 8.41 -21.75 56.55
C ILE A 125 7.64 -22.78 55.72
N PRO A 126 6.86 -23.70 56.32
CA PRO A 126 6.02 -24.59 55.56
C PRO A 126 4.97 -23.74 54.83
N ASN A 127 5.21 -23.46 53.56
CA ASN A 127 4.22 -22.85 52.67
C ASN A 127 3.37 -23.99 52.09
N GLU A 128 2.06 -23.81 52.11
CA GLU A 128 1.04 -24.80 51.74
C GLU A 128 1.05 -25.23 50.26
N ASP A 129 2.01 -24.77 49.45
CA ASP A 129 1.94 -24.93 47.99
C ASP A 129 2.81 -26.04 47.39
N LYS A 130 3.69 -26.73 48.13
CA LYS A 130 4.44 -27.88 47.59
C LYS A 130 4.72 -28.94 48.65
N ASP A 131 3.74 -29.82 48.80
CA ASP A 131 3.90 -31.15 49.33
C ASP A 131 4.28 -32.07 48.14
N ASP A 132 5.57 -32.20 47.85
CA ASP A 132 6.12 -33.27 47.02
C ASP A 132 7.06 -34.12 47.87
N GLY A 133 6.44 -34.94 48.73
CA GLY A 133 7.08 -36.11 49.28
C GLY A 133 7.53 -37.05 48.16
N GLU A 134 8.84 -37.26 48.07
CA GLU A 134 9.41 -38.44 47.42
C GLU A 134 10.03 -39.36 48.49
N LYS A 135 9.75 -40.64 48.27
CA LYS A 135 9.62 -41.69 49.29
C LYS A 135 10.96 -42.30 49.71
N ALA A 136 10.91 -42.79 50.94
CA ALA A 136 11.65 -43.90 51.52
C ALA A 136 12.45 -44.79 50.55
N ASP A 137 13.69 -45.07 50.93
CA ASP A 137 14.20 -46.44 50.85
C ASP A 137 14.87 -46.82 52.17
N GLY A 138 14.30 -47.84 52.79
CA GLY A 138 14.79 -48.39 54.05
C GLY A 138 15.95 -49.35 53.82
N ASN A 139 16.82 -49.45 54.82
CA ASN A 139 17.34 -50.76 55.18
C ASN A 139 17.66 -50.82 56.67
N ASN A 140 16.83 -51.57 57.40
CA ASN A 140 17.07 -51.96 58.78
C ASN A 140 18.04 -53.14 58.82
N LYS A 141 18.83 -53.17 59.90
CA LYS A 141 19.51 -54.36 60.43
C LYS A 141 18.52 -55.22 61.22
#